data_AF-A0AAW1N627-F1
#
_entry.id   AF-A0AAW1N627-F1
#
_cell.length_a   1.000
_cell.length_b   1.000
_cell.length_c   1.000
_cell.angle_alpha   90.00
_cell.angle_beta   90.00
_cell.angle_gamma   90.00
#
_symmetry.space_group_name_H-M   'P 1'
#
loop_
_entity.id
_entity.type
_entity.pdbx_description
1 polymer ?
#
loop_
_entity_poly.entity_id
_entity_poly.type
_entity_poly.pdbx_seq_one_letter_code
_entity_poly.pdbx_strand_id
1 'polypeptide(L)' 'MFYRVSVRIESEEELLELDKIAKGMDVLSSIVRDAGQTQVAPGTRTVLAIGPAPKSVLDKISGHLKLY' A
#
# COMPACT_ATOMS: atom_id res chain seq x y z
N MET A 1 17.33 7.94 9.90
CA MET A 1 16.13 7.38 10.56
C MET A 1 15.16 6.98 9.45
N PHE A 2 14.90 5.69 9.26
CA PHE A 2 13.84 5.23 8.34
C PHE A 2 12.57 5.03 9.14
N TYR A 3 11.48 5.70 8.77
CA TYR A 3 10.18 5.53 9.43
C TYR A 3 9.23 4.79 8.48
N ARG A 4 8.40 3.92 9.06
CA ARG A 4 7.36 3.18 8.34
C ARG A 4 6.04 3.50 9.01
N VAL A 5 5.01 3.70 8.20
CA VAL A 5 3.64 3.96 8.65
C VAL A 5 2.75 2.91 8.01
N SER A 6 1.89 2.29 8.81
CA SER A 6 0.91 1.32 8.35
C SER A 6 -0.47 1.94 8.42
N VAL A 7 -1.23 1.83 7.33
CA VAL A 7 -2.61 2.29 7.19
C VAL A 7 -3.47 1.11 6.72
N ARG A 8 -4.77 1.14 7.00
CA ARG A 8 -5.71 0.11 6.53
C ARG A 8 -6.54 0.65 5.36
N ILE A 9 -6.80 -0.25 4.42
CA ILE A 9 -7.76 -0.11 3.34
C ILE A 9 -8.76 -1.26 3.42
N GLU A 10 -9.98 -1.05 2.94
CA GLU A 10 -11.08 -2.00 3.10
C GLU A 10 -11.29 -2.87 1.84
N SER A 11 -10.55 -2.61 0.75
CA SER A 11 -10.73 -3.30 -0.53
C SER A 11 -9.44 -3.52 -1.33
N GLU A 12 -9.43 -4.54 -2.18
CA GLU A 12 -8.31 -4.81 -3.11
C GLU A 12 -8.26 -3.78 -4.25
N GLU A 13 -9.41 -3.25 -4.64
CA GLU A 13 -9.52 -2.20 -5.65
C GLU A 13 -8.78 -0.93 -5.19
N GLU A 14 -8.97 -0.50 -3.95
CA GLU A 14 -8.28 0.64 -3.36
C GLU A 14 -6.76 0.41 -3.29
N LEU A 15 -6.34 -0.83 -3.01
CA LEU A 15 -4.92 -1.23 -3.04
C LEU A 15 -4.32 -1.01 -4.44
N LEU A 16 -5.04 -1.43 -5.47
CA LEU A 16 -4.61 -1.28 -6.86
C LEU A 16 -4.60 0.18 -7.33
N GLU A 17 -5.55 0.99 -6.87
CA GLU A 17 -5.60 2.41 -7.18
C GLU A 17 -4.40 3.15 -6.59
N LEU A 18 -4.06 2.87 -5.33
CA LEU A 18 -2.87 3.45 -4.68
C LEU A 18 -1.57 3.06 -5.38
N ASP A 19 -1.45 1.80 -5.84
CA ASP A 19 -0.30 1.35 -6.63
C ASP A 19 -0.18 2.11 -7.96
N LYS A 20 -1.30 2.35 -8.64
CA LYS A 20 -1.33 3.17 -9.88
C LYS A 20 -0.94 4.61 -9.61
N ILE A 21 -1.45 5.22 -8.54
CA ILE A 21 -1.11 6.59 -8.16
C ILE A 21 0.38 6.69 -7.84
N ALA A 22 0.93 5.77 -7.04
CA ALA A 22 2.35 5.73 -6.72
C ALA A 22 3.23 5.64 -7.97
N LYS A 23 2.93 4.70 -8.88
CA LYS A 23 3.64 4.57 -10.16
C LYS A 23 3.51 5.80 -11.05
N GLY A 24 2.34 6.43 -11.09
CA GLY A 24 2.11 7.67 -11.82
C GLY A 24 2.90 8.86 -11.27
N MET A 25 3.31 8.80 -10.00
CA MET A 25 4.15 9.81 -9.34
C MET A 25 5.64 9.45 -9.33
N ASP A 26 6.05 8.41 -10.08
CA ASP A 26 7.41 7.87 -10.10
C ASP A 26 7.91 7.42 -8.72
N VAL A 27 6.98 6.94 -7.88
CA VAL A 27 7.27 6.39 -6.55
C VAL A 27 7.26 4.88 -6.63
N LEU A 28 8.31 4.25 -6.10
CA LEU A 28 8.39 2.80 -5.98
C LEU A 28 7.21 2.27 -5.15
N SER A 29 6.54 1.26 -5.70
CA SER A 29 5.47 0.55 -5.03
C SER A 29 5.60 -0.96 -5.23
N SER A 30 5.23 -1.74 -4.23
CA SER A 30 5.28 -3.20 -4.27
C SER A 30 4.04 -3.79 -3.61
N ILE A 31 3.30 -4.60 -4.36
CA ILE A 31 2.15 -5.35 -3.88
C ILE A 31 2.64 -6.72 -3.41
N VAL A 32 2.38 -7.02 -2.14
CA VAL A 32 2.59 -8.35 -1.57
C VAL A 32 1.26 -9.09 -1.60
N ARG A 33 1.29 -10.28 -2.19
CA ARG A 33 0.20 -11.26 -2.10
C ARG A 33 0.57 -12.25 -1.02
N ASP A 34 -0.37 -12.51 -0.12
CA ASP A 34 -0.17 -13.59 0.82
C ASP A 34 -0.15 -14.92 0.05
N ALA A 35 0.82 -15.78 0.35
CA ALA A 35 0.98 -17.06 -0.33
C ALA A 35 -0.08 -18.09 0.06
N GLY A 36 -1.05 -17.74 0.92
CA GLY A 36 -2.16 -18.61 1.29
C GLY A 36 -1.76 -19.76 2.22
N GLN A 37 -0.79 -19.53 3.12
CA GLN A 37 -0.44 -20.54 4.14
C GLN A 37 -1.35 -20.52 5.39
N THR A 38 -2.46 -19.77 5.35
CA THR A 38 -3.45 -19.72 6.43
C THR A 38 -4.88 -19.85 5.91
N GLN A 39 -5.83 -20.12 6.79
CA GLN A 39 -7.25 -20.46 6.55
C GLN A 39 -8.12 -19.35 5.92
N VAL A 40 -7.53 -18.38 5.22
CA VAL A 40 -8.23 -17.35 4.44
C VAL A 40 -8.07 -17.67 2.96
N ALA A 41 -9.11 -17.45 2.15
CA ALA A 41 -9.14 -17.85 0.74
C ALA A 41 -7.84 -17.46 -0.01
N PRO A 42 -7.18 -18.42 -0.70
CA PRO A 42 -5.90 -18.17 -1.34
C PRO A 42 -6.05 -17.16 -2.50
N GLY A 43 -5.18 -16.15 -2.53
CA GLY A 43 -5.03 -15.25 -3.69
C GLY A 43 -5.28 -13.77 -3.44
N THR A 44 -5.72 -13.36 -2.24
CA THR A 44 -5.98 -11.94 -1.96
C THR A 44 -4.69 -11.13 -1.86
N ARG A 45 -4.64 -9.97 -2.51
CA ARG A 45 -3.57 -8.98 -2.28
C ARG A 45 -3.72 -8.40 -0.88
N THR A 46 -2.72 -8.58 -0.04
CA THR A 46 -2.83 -8.26 1.40
C THR A 46 -2.14 -6.98 1.80
N VAL A 47 -1.04 -6.60 1.12
CA VAL A 47 -0.25 -5.42 1.51
C VAL A 47 0.28 -4.68 0.29
N LEU A 48 0.26 -3.34 0.36
CA LEU A 48 0.97 -2.45 -0.55
C LEU A 48 2.04 -1.69 0.23
N ALA A 49 3.29 -1.79 -0.23
CA ALA A 49 4.39 -0.95 0.25
C ALA A 49 4.64 0.19 -0.75
N ILE A 50 4.79 1.42 -0.26
CA ILE A 50 5.03 2.62 -1.09
C ILE A 50 6.25 3.36 -0.55
N GLY A 51 7.17 3.73 -1.43
CA GLY A 51 8.41 4.45 -1.12
C GLY A 51 9.67 3.61 -1.32
N PRO A 52 10.83 4.10 -0.83
CA PRO A 52 11.00 5.32 -0.04
C PRO A 52 10.74 6.60 -0.87
N ALA A 53 10.04 7.57 -0.27
CA ALA A 53 9.77 8.88 -0.87
C ALA A 53 9.59 9.94 0.23
N PRO A 54 9.70 11.25 -0.10
CA PRO A 54 9.45 12.32 0.87
C PRO A 54 8.03 12.23 1.44
N LYS A 55 7.87 12.62 2.72
CA LYS A 55 6.57 12.62 3.40
C LYS A 55 5.48 13.34 2.60
N SER A 56 5.79 14.50 2.03
CA SER A 56 4.86 15.29 1.22
C SER A 56 4.38 14.59 -0.04
N VAL A 57 5.16 13.63 -0.57
CA VAL A 57 4.77 12.78 -1.70
C VAL A 57 3.91 11.62 -1.20
N LEU A 58 4.32 10.96 -0.12
CA LEU A 58 3.55 9.86 0.48
C LEU A 58 2.18 10.31 0.99
N ASP A 59 2.08 11.51 1.58
CA ASP A 59 0.82 12.08 2.08
C ASP A 59 -0.18 12.34 0.93
N LYS A 60 0.29 12.64 -0.29
CA LYS A 60 -0.59 12.75 -1.48
C LYS A 60 -1.17 11.40 -1.90
N ILE A 61 -0.45 10.32 -1.62
CA ILE A 61 -0.84 8.96 -2.02
C ILE A 61 -1.72 8.34 -0.94
N SER A 62 -1.30 8.35 0.33
CA SER A 62 -1.94 7.62 1.43
C SER A 62 -2.40 8.50 2.60
N GLY A 63 -2.22 9.82 2.56
CA GLY A 63 -2.49 10.72 3.70
C GLY A 63 -3.97 10.86 4.07
N HIS A 64 -4.88 10.45 3.18
CA HIS A 64 -6.32 10.39 3.44
C HIS A 64 -6.74 9.11 4.18
N LEU A 65 -5.87 8.09 4.22
CA LEU A 65 -6.16 6.84 4.90
C LEU A 65 -6.03 7.02 6.40
N LYS A 66 -6.97 6.45 7.15
CA LYS A 66 -6.96 6.51 8.60
C LYS A 66 -5.82 5.66 9.16
N LEU A 67 -5.09 6.24 10.11
CA LEU A 67 -4.16 5.50 10.93
C LEU A 67 -4.96 4.51 11.79
N TYR A 68 -4.44 3.29 11.88
CA TYR A 68 -5.03 2.20 12.64
C TYR A 68 -4.95 2.44 14.15
#